data_AF-A0A944T1V5-F1
#
_entry.id   AF-A0A944T1V5-F1
#
_cell.length_a   1.000
_cell.length_b   1.000
_cell.length_c   1.000
_cell.angle_alpha   90.00
_cell.angle_beta   90.00
_cell.angle_gamma   90.00
#
_symmetry.space_group_name_H-M   'P 1'
#
loop_
_entity.id
_entity.type
_entity.pdbx_description
1 polymer ?
#
loop_
_entity_poly.entity_id
_entity_poly.type
_entity_poly.pdbx_seq_one_letter_code
_entity_poly.pdbx_strand_id
1 'polypeptide(L)'
;MKYYSIAGFLMALLLLGTACTEIPYDASDRDVDHDTSTQQEVESEEVTDQSWEDTIDSELQIVFARKYDKRVDDVTVHIGLAKENKFVRGEMTMKNLDTPEGIEGGIFYAVRHSSSGEWIIVHDGNGVIPCEPLELYDFPLHMMGNCVNE
;
A
#
# COMPACT_ATOMS: atom_id res chain seq x y z
N MET A 1 -5.01 -25.14 40.06
CA MET A 1 -3.85 -24.30 40.39
C MET A 1 -2.65 -25.19 40.62
N LYS A 2 -1.64 -25.14 39.73
CA LYS A 2 -0.32 -25.76 39.93
C LYS A 2 0.70 -24.75 39.40
N TYR A 3 1.47 -24.17 40.32
CA TYR A 3 2.60 -23.29 40.04
C TYR A 3 3.83 -24.14 39.73
N TYR A 4 4.54 -23.81 38.66
CA TYR A 4 5.95 -24.17 38.51
C TYR A 4 6.73 -22.88 38.23
N SER A 5 7.49 -22.50 39.24
CA SER A 5 8.60 -21.54 39.16
C SER A 5 9.87 -22.29 38.74
N ILE A 6 10.83 -21.55 38.18
CA ILE A 6 12.31 -21.73 38.10
C ILE A 6 12.70 -21.15 36.72
N ALA A 7 13.00 -19.86 36.64
CA ALA A 7 14.32 -19.25 36.89
C ALA A 7 15.27 -19.36 35.68
N GLY A 8 15.55 -18.20 35.09
CA GLY A 8 16.89 -17.76 34.71
C GLY A 8 17.56 -18.44 33.53
N PHE A 9 17.62 -17.71 32.41
CA PHE A 9 18.90 -17.54 31.72
C PHE A 9 18.94 -16.17 31.04
N LEU A 10 19.60 -15.24 31.73
CA LEU A 10 20.01 -13.95 31.22
C LEU A 10 21.28 -14.20 30.39
N MET A 11 21.22 -14.04 29.08
CA MET A 11 22.42 -14.01 28.25
C MET A 11 22.47 -12.67 27.53
N ALA A 12 23.10 -11.71 28.21
CA ALA A 12 23.70 -10.55 27.58
C ALA A 12 24.95 -10.99 26.83
N LEU A 13 25.18 -10.47 25.63
CA LEU A 13 26.45 -10.31 24.89
C LEU A 13 26.04 -9.96 23.44
N LEU A 14 26.60 -9.03 22.69
CA LEU A 14 27.68 -8.08 22.89
C LEU A 14 27.57 -7.06 21.73
N LEU A 15 27.93 -5.83 22.02
CA LEU A 15 28.11 -4.72 21.09
C LEU A 15 29.14 -5.05 20.00
N LEU A 16 28.85 -4.69 18.75
CA LEU A 16 29.87 -4.21 17.81
C LEU A 16 29.30 -3.04 17.03
N GLY A 17 29.73 -1.85 17.39
CA GLY A 17 29.69 -0.68 16.52
C GLY A 17 30.90 -0.67 15.59
N THR A 18 30.70 -0.13 14.40
CA THR A 18 31.73 0.46 13.53
C THR A 18 31.02 1.59 12.78
N ALA A 19 31.11 2.82 13.27
CA ALA A 19 32.08 3.83 12.84
C ALA A 19 31.71 4.43 11.47
N CYS A 20 31.05 5.60 11.51
CA CYS A 20 30.95 6.51 10.37
C CYS A 20 32.35 7.01 10.04
N THR A 21 32.86 6.69 8.86
CA THR A 21 34.02 7.39 8.28
C THR A 21 33.52 8.62 7.56
N GLU A 22 33.76 9.79 8.14
CA GLU A 22 33.63 11.08 7.48
C GLU A 22 34.78 11.23 6.47
N ILE A 23 34.45 11.47 5.20
CA ILE A 23 35.43 11.77 4.16
C ILE A 23 35.76 13.27 4.25
N PRO A 24 37.02 13.68 4.45
CA PRO A 24 37.41 15.08 4.32
C PRO A 24 37.52 15.38 2.82
N TYR A 25 36.60 16.18 2.27
CA TYR A 25 36.83 16.79 0.96
C TYR A 25 37.67 18.05 1.17
N ASP A 26 38.88 17.97 0.64
CA ASP A 26 39.90 19.01 0.62
C ASP A 26 39.45 20.19 -0.25
N ALA A 27 39.52 21.39 0.31
CA ALA A 27 39.27 22.64 -0.39
C ALA A 27 40.55 23.05 -1.14
N SER A 28 40.57 22.86 -2.46
CA SER A 28 41.56 23.49 -3.34
C SER A 28 40.88 24.55 -4.19
N ASP A 29 41.12 25.80 -3.81
CA ASP A 29 40.99 27.00 -4.63
C ASP A 29 41.55 26.77 -6.03
N ARG A 30 40.73 27.03 -7.05
CA ARG A 30 41.17 27.56 -8.34
C ARG A 30 40.10 28.49 -8.90
N ASP A 31 40.41 29.78 -8.82
CA ASP A 31 39.78 30.83 -9.59
C ASP A 31 39.90 30.52 -11.10
N VAL A 32 38.76 30.35 -11.77
CA VAL A 32 38.64 30.48 -13.22
C VAL A 32 37.31 31.17 -13.52
N ASP A 33 37.39 32.45 -13.87
CA ASP A 33 36.30 33.20 -14.50
C ASP A 33 35.89 32.53 -15.81
N HIS A 34 34.64 32.06 -15.90
CA HIS A 34 33.99 31.82 -17.18
C HIS A 34 32.50 32.14 -17.11
N ASP A 35 32.16 33.23 -17.79
CA ASP A 35 30.82 33.68 -18.17
C ASP A 35 30.06 32.57 -18.92
N THR A 36 28.88 32.18 -18.43
CA THR A 36 27.68 31.83 -19.23
C THR A 36 26.62 31.20 -18.31
N SER A 37 25.46 31.86 -18.25
CA SER A 37 24.10 31.33 -18.09
C SER A 37 23.97 29.87 -17.64
N THR A 38 23.46 29.61 -16.44
CA THR A 38 22.76 28.36 -16.15
C THR A 38 21.61 28.62 -15.19
N GLN A 39 20.45 28.13 -15.62
CA GLN A 39 19.17 28.12 -14.94
C GLN A 39 19.34 27.49 -13.55
N GLN A 40 18.92 28.20 -12.51
CA GLN A 40 18.63 27.55 -11.24
C GLN A 40 17.23 26.96 -11.37
N GLU A 41 17.16 25.81 -12.02
CA GLU A 41 16.07 24.86 -11.87
C GLU A 41 16.00 24.51 -10.38
N VAL A 42 14.94 24.99 -9.73
CA VAL A 42 14.51 24.43 -8.46
C VAL A 42 13.93 23.07 -8.81
N GLU A 43 14.80 22.07 -8.85
CA GLU A 43 14.43 20.66 -8.90
C GLU A 43 13.61 20.37 -7.64
N SER A 44 12.31 20.43 -7.85
CA SER A 44 11.31 19.95 -6.91
C SER A 44 11.38 18.43 -7.05
N GLU A 45 11.91 17.76 -6.04
CA GLU A 45 11.82 16.32 -5.92
C GLU A 45 10.33 15.94 -5.77
N GLU A 46 9.64 15.74 -6.90
CA GLU A 46 8.37 15.02 -6.98
C GLU A 46 8.64 13.53 -6.72
N VAL A 47 8.88 13.20 -5.46
CA VAL A 47 8.95 11.81 -5.00
C VAL A 47 7.95 11.66 -3.87
N THR A 48 6.65 11.56 -4.15
CA THR A 48 5.64 11.06 -3.19
C THR A 48 4.30 10.80 -3.90
N ASP A 49 4.20 9.81 -4.79
CA ASP A 49 2.86 9.28 -5.09
C ASP A 49 2.82 7.77 -5.34
N GLN A 50 3.87 7.17 -5.90
CA GLN A 50 3.84 5.73 -6.18
C GLN A 50 4.13 4.82 -4.98
N SER A 51 4.86 5.31 -3.97
CA SER A 51 5.34 4.45 -2.88
C SER A 51 4.23 3.97 -1.93
N TRP A 52 3.10 4.68 -1.85
CA TRP A 52 2.02 4.30 -0.95
C TRP A 52 1.01 3.35 -1.62
N GLU A 53 0.84 3.44 -2.94
CA GLU A 53 -0.04 2.56 -3.71
C GLU A 53 0.43 1.10 -3.67
N ASP A 54 1.73 0.86 -3.87
CA ASP A 54 2.32 -0.48 -3.78
C ASP A 54 2.09 -1.14 -2.40
N THR A 55 2.02 -0.34 -1.34
CA THR A 55 1.75 -0.82 0.02
C THR A 55 0.28 -1.23 0.16
N ILE A 56 -0.65 -0.43 -0.35
CA ILE A 56 -2.09 -0.72 -0.27
C ILE A 56 -2.45 -1.91 -1.17
N ASP A 57 -1.88 -2.01 -2.37
CA ASP A 57 -2.08 -3.15 -3.28
C ASP A 57 -1.72 -4.46 -2.59
N SER A 58 -0.54 -4.51 -1.96
CA SER A 58 -0.05 -5.68 -1.24
C SER A 58 -0.98 -6.06 -0.06
N GLU A 59 -1.44 -5.07 0.71
CA GLU A 59 -2.38 -5.29 1.81
C GLU A 59 -3.74 -5.83 1.32
N LEU A 60 -4.28 -5.26 0.25
CA LEU A 60 -5.55 -5.68 -0.34
C LEU A 60 -5.46 -7.05 -1.03
N GLN A 61 -4.32 -7.39 -1.64
CA GLN A 61 -4.07 -8.73 -2.17
C GLN A 61 -4.22 -9.80 -1.07
N ILE A 62 -3.66 -9.55 0.11
CA ILE A 62 -3.79 -10.45 1.26
C ILE A 62 -5.25 -10.57 1.71
N VAL A 63 -6.00 -9.46 1.72
CA VAL A 63 -7.42 -9.45 2.08
C VAL A 63 -8.26 -10.25 1.09
N PHE A 64 -8.06 -10.06 -0.21
CA PHE A 64 -8.76 -10.82 -1.24
C PHE A 64 -8.38 -12.30 -1.26
N ALA A 65 -7.09 -12.62 -1.13
CA ALA A 65 -6.60 -14.00 -1.05
C ALA A 65 -7.30 -14.77 0.08
N ARG A 66 -7.42 -14.15 1.27
CA ARG A 66 -8.13 -14.73 2.41
C ARG A 66 -9.64 -14.84 2.17
N LYS A 67 -10.27 -13.82 1.56
CA LYS A 67 -11.72 -13.83 1.28
C LYS A 67 -12.11 -14.97 0.33
N TYR A 68 -11.30 -15.21 -0.69
CA TYR A 68 -11.59 -16.17 -1.76
C TYR A 68 -10.85 -17.51 -1.63
N ASP A 69 -10.14 -17.73 -0.52
CA ASP A 69 -9.30 -18.91 -0.28
C ASP A 69 -8.31 -19.19 -1.44
N LYS A 70 -7.60 -18.14 -1.86
CA LYS A 70 -6.59 -18.16 -2.92
C LYS A 70 -5.20 -17.92 -2.34
N ARG A 71 -4.16 -18.24 -3.12
CA ARG A 71 -2.79 -17.78 -2.83
C ARG A 71 -2.69 -16.30 -3.18
N VAL A 72 -1.87 -15.56 -2.43
CA VAL A 72 -1.63 -14.13 -2.69
C VAL A 72 -1.12 -13.90 -4.12
N ASP A 73 -0.22 -14.76 -4.62
CA ASP A 73 0.35 -14.66 -5.98
C ASP A 73 -0.65 -14.98 -7.12
N ASP A 74 -1.83 -15.46 -6.78
CA ASP A 74 -2.92 -15.68 -7.73
C ASP A 74 -3.90 -14.50 -7.78
N VAL A 75 -3.69 -13.47 -6.95
CA VAL A 75 -4.54 -12.29 -6.78
C VAL A 75 -3.77 -11.06 -7.26
N THR A 76 -4.32 -10.33 -8.23
CA THR A 76 -3.80 -9.03 -8.67
C THR A 76 -4.80 -7.95 -8.29
N VAL A 77 -4.33 -6.91 -7.61
CA VAL A 77 -5.11 -5.72 -7.28
C VAL A 77 -4.52 -4.55 -8.07
N HIS A 78 -5.39 -3.68 -8.57
CA HIS A 78 -5.02 -2.41 -9.16
C HIS A 78 -5.91 -1.32 -8.59
N ILE A 79 -5.32 -0.38 -7.87
CA ILE A 79 -6.02 0.80 -7.35
C ILE A 79 -6.23 1.80 -8.49
N GLY A 80 -7.48 2.19 -8.70
CA GLY A 80 -7.82 3.26 -9.65
C GLY A 80 -8.02 4.61 -8.97
N LEU A 81 -8.61 4.62 -7.78
CA LEU A 81 -8.83 5.82 -6.98
C LEU A 81 -8.59 5.49 -5.50
N ALA A 82 -7.79 6.30 -4.83
CA ALA A 82 -7.64 6.26 -3.39
C ALA A 82 -7.82 7.65 -2.78
N LYS A 83 -8.29 7.69 -1.53
CA LYS A 83 -8.41 8.93 -0.78
C LYS A 83 -7.99 8.73 0.67
N GLU A 84 -7.07 9.58 1.13
CA GLU A 84 -6.64 9.72 2.54
C GLU A 84 -6.19 8.40 3.19
N ASN A 85 -5.69 7.43 2.40
CA ASN A 85 -5.39 6.06 2.87
C ASN A 85 -6.56 5.44 3.68
N LYS A 86 -7.79 5.81 3.31
CA LYS A 86 -9.03 5.40 3.98
C LYS A 86 -9.99 4.74 3.02
N PHE A 87 -10.14 5.29 1.81
CA PHE A 87 -11.05 4.77 0.81
C PHE A 87 -10.28 4.36 -0.43
N VAL A 88 -10.66 3.23 -1.01
CA VAL A 88 -10.10 2.70 -2.25
C VAL A 88 -11.22 2.23 -3.16
N ARG A 89 -11.09 2.54 -4.45
CA ARG A 89 -11.81 1.90 -5.54
C ARG A 89 -10.79 1.40 -6.55
N GLY A 90 -10.97 0.17 -7.01
CA GLY A 90 -10.05 -0.42 -7.97
C GLY A 90 -10.64 -1.64 -8.67
N GLU A 91 -9.76 -2.37 -9.31
CA GLU A 91 -10.06 -3.64 -9.97
C GLU A 91 -9.24 -4.75 -9.32
N MET A 92 -9.84 -5.93 -9.22
CA MET A 92 -9.18 -7.10 -8.69
C MET A 92 -9.38 -8.25 -9.67
N THR A 93 -8.34 -9.04 -9.92
CA THR A 93 -8.42 -10.28 -10.70
C THR A 93 -7.78 -11.46 -9.96
N MET A 94 -8.29 -12.65 -10.22
CA MET A 94 -7.81 -13.91 -9.65
C MET A 94 -7.64 -14.97 -10.74
N LYS A 95 -6.57 -15.75 -10.63
CA LYS A 95 -6.41 -16.97 -11.44
C LYS A 95 -7.41 -18.03 -10.97
N ASN A 96 -8.17 -18.59 -11.90
CA ASN A 96 -9.00 -19.75 -11.68
C ASN A 96 -8.14 -21.01 -11.95
N LEU A 97 -7.93 -21.85 -10.93
CA LEU A 97 -7.10 -23.06 -11.06
C LEU A 97 -7.84 -24.22 -11.74
N ASP A 98 -9.17 -24.15 -11.82
CA ASP A 98 -10.01 -25.16 -12.48
C ASP A 98 -10.05 -24.95 -14.01
N THR A 99 -9.67 -23.77 -14.49
CA THR A 99 -9.59 -23.44 -15.91
C THR A 99 -8.26 -22.75 -16.23
N PRO A 100 -7.37 -23.34 -17.04
CA PRO A 100 -6.02 -22.81 -17.28
C PRO A 100 -5.96 -21.36 -17.81
N GLU A 101 -7.03 -20.88 -18.42
CA GLU A 101 -7.18 -19.51 -18.95
C GLU A 101 -8.21 -18.68 -18.18
N GLY A 102 -8.80 -19.23 -17.11
CA GLY A 102 -9.83 -18.55 -16.35
C GLY A 102 -9.23 -17.45 -15.49
N ILE A 103 -9.60 -16.21 -15.81
CA ILE A 103 -9.40 -15.06 -14.94
C ILE A 103 -10.77 -14.60 -14.51
N GLU A 104 -11.00 -14.61 -13.20
CA GLU A 104 -12.16 -13.99 -12.58
C GLU A 104 -11.73 -12.63 -12.03
N GLY A 105 -12.65 -11.68 -11.92
CA GLY A 105 -12.31 -10.37 -11.40
C GLY A 105 -13.51 -9.45 -11.37
N GLY A 106 -13.28 -8.21 -11.00
CA GLY A 106 -14.32 -7.19 -10.97
C GLY A 106 -13.85 -5.90 -10.32
N ILE A 107 -14.75 -4.92 -10.27
CA ILE A 107 -14.53 -3.69 -9.54
C ILE A 107 -14.68 -3.98 -8.05
N PHE A 108 -13.90 -3.31 -7.21
CA PHE A 108 -14.08 -3.34 -5.77
C PHE A 108 -14.05 -1.94 -5.14
N TYR A 109 -14.61 -1.89 -3.94
CA TYR A 109 -14.57 -0.76 -3.01
C TYR A 109 -14.10 -1.28 -1.65
N ALA A 110 -13.09 -0.61 -1.08
CA ALA A 110 -12.55 -0.96 0.22
C ALA A 110 -12.41 0.28 1.11
N VAL A 111 -12.62 0.08 2.41
CA VAL A 111 -12.43 1.11 3.43
C VAL A 111 -11.50 0.60 4.52
N ARG A 112 -10.61 1.47 5.00
CA ARG A 112 -9.73 1.16 6.10
C ARG A 112 -10.45 1.37 7.42
N HIS A 113 -10.52 0.33 8.24
CA HIS A 113 -11.14 0.39 9.54
C HIS A 113 -10.32 1.28 10.49
N SER A 114 -10.96 2.28 11.10
CA SER A 114 -10.26 3.35 11.83
C SER A 114 -9.53 2.89 13.08
N SER A 115 -10.00 1.81 13.74
CA SER A 115 -9.40 1.33 14.99
C SER A 115 -8.43 0.16 14.82
N SER A 116 -8.66 -0.72 13.85
CA SER A 116 -7.77 -1.87 13.61
C SER A 116 -6.74 -1.61 12.51
N GLY A 117 -6.98 -0.63 11.64
CA GLY A 117 -6.14 -0.37 10.46
C GLY A 117 -6.27 -1.42 9.36
N GLU A 118 -7.16 -2.40 9.51
CA GLU A 118 -7.42 -3.44 8.50
C GLU A 118 -8.34 -2.92 7.39
N TRP A 119 -8.16 -3.41 6.18
CA TRP A 119 -9.07 -3.14 5.06
C TRP A 119 -10.32 -4.01 5.12
N ILE A 120 -11.47 -3.37 4.89
CA ILE A 120 -12.78 -3.99 4.76
C ILE A 120 -13.19 -3.85 3.29
N ILE A 121 -13.46 -4.97 2.63
CA ILE A 121 -14.06 -4.97 1.29
C ILE A 121 -15.56 -4.71 1.45
N VAL A 122 -16.00 -3.54 0.99
CA VAL A 122 -17.41 -3.11 1.07
C VAL A 122 -18.22 -3.67 -0.09
N HIS A 123 -17.60 -3.71 -1.27
CA HIS A 123 -18.19 -4.32 -2.45
C HIS A 123 -17.08 -4.86 -3.35
N ASP A 124 -17.35 -5.96 -4.04
CA ASP A 124 -16.53 -6.51 -5.10
C ASP A 124 -17.35 -7.41 -6.02
N GLY A 125 -17.05 -7.36 -7.31
CA GLY A 125 -17.67 -8.23 -8.30
C GLY A 125 -17.92 -7.55 -9.64
N ASN A 126 -18.73 -8.21 -10.46
CA ASN A 126 -19.14 -7.73 -11.77
C ASN A 126 -20.62 -7.34 -11.76
N GLY A 127 -20.96 -6.30 -12.53
CA GLY A 127 -22.35 -5.90 -12.74
C GLY A 127 -22.72 -4.60 -12.03
N VAL A 128 -23.94 -4.56 -11.50
CA VAL A 128 -24.51 -3.36 -10.86
C VAL A 128 -23.98 -3.22 -9.44
N ILE A 129 -23.45 -2.04 -9.13
CA ILE A 129 -22.92 -1.70 -7.79
C ILE A 129 -24.06 -1.04 -7.00
N PRO A 130 -24.52 -1.60 -5.87
CA PRO A 130 -25.51 -0.93 -5.02
C PRO A 130 -24.87 0.26 -4.29
N CYS A 131 -25.58 1.39 -4.20
CA CYS A 131 -25.06 2.55 -3.46
C CYS A 131 -25.12 2.38 -1.94
N GLU A 132 -26.14 1.68 -1.40
CA GLU A 132 -26.39 1.59 0.04
C GLU A 132 -25.15 1.17 0.86
N PRO A 133 -24.38 0.11 0.50
CA PRO A 133 -23.17 -0.24 1.24
C PRO A 133 -22.11 0.88 1.22
N LEU A 134 -21.97 1.60 0.09
CA LEU A 134 -21.00 2.67 -0.02
C LEU A 134 -21.39 3.87 0.84
N GLU A 135 -22.68 4.18 0.93
CA GLU A 135 -23.22 5.23 1.80
C GLU A 135 -23.05 4.89 3.28
N LEU A 136 -23.29 3.64 3.69
CA LEU A 136 -23.11 3.18 5.07
C LEU A 136 -21.68 3.32 5.60
N TYR A 137 -20.69 3.27 4.69
CA TYR A 137 -19.28 3.49 5.02
C TYR A 137 -18.79 4.92 4.71
N ASP A 138 -19.70 5.84 4.41
CA ASP A 138 -19.41 7.25 4.10
C ASP A 138 -18.43 7.44 2.93
N PHE A 139 -18.54 6.64 1.87
CA PHE A 139 -17.71 6.83 0.69
C PHE A 139 -17.91 8.23 0.08
N PRO A 140 -16.83 8.91 -0.35
CA PRO A 140 -16.97 10.18 -1.06
C PRO A 140 -17.76 10.01 -2.35
N LEU A 141 -18.70 10.94 -2.62
CA LEU A 141 -19.58 10.88 -3.80
C LEU A 141 -18.82 10.70 -5.13
N HIS A 142 -17.67 11.35 -5.28
CA HIS A 142 -16.86 11.23 -6.51
C HIS A 142 -16.21 9.85 -6.69
N MET A 143 -16.10 9.04 -5.62
CA MET A 143 -15.57 7.68 -5.70
C MET A 143 -16.65 6.65 -6.03
N MET A 144 -17.90 6.88 -5.60
CA MET A 144 -19.02 5.93 -5.73
C MET A 144 -19.39 5.56 -7.18
N GLY A 145 -18.92 6.31 -8.17
CA GLY A 145 -19.10 6.00 -9.58
C GLY A 145 -20.57 5.95 -10.00
N ASN A 146 -20.93 4.96 -10.81
CA ASN A 146 -22.29 4.76 -11.30
C ASN A 146 -23.02 3.68 -10.48
N CYS A 147 -22.95 3.77 -9.15
CA CYS A 147 -23.76 2.91 -8.30
C CYS A 147 -25.26 3.18 -8.54
N VAL A 148 -26.11 2.21 -8.22
CA VAL A 148 -27.56 2.28 -8.41
C VAL A 148 -28.26 2.11 -7.07
N ASN A 149 -29.29 2.92 -6.84
CA ASN A 149 -30.25 2.75 -5.74
C ASN A 149 -31.35 1.81 -6.22
N GLU A 150 -31.62 0.74 -5.47
CA GLU A 150 -32.72 -0.20 -5.71
C GLU A 150 -34.03 0.28 -5.07
#